data_AF-A0A8J6WQC7-F1
#
_entry.id   AF-A0A8J6WQC7-F1
#
_cell.length_a   1.000
_cell.length_b   1.000
_cell.length_c   1.000
_cell.angle_alpha   90.00
_cell.angle_beta   90.00
_cell.angle_gamma   90.00
#
_symmetry.space_group_name_H-M   'P 1'
#
loop_
_entity.id
_entity.type
_entity.pdbx_description
1 polymer ?
#
loop_
_entity_poly.entity_id
_entity_poly.type
_entity_poly.pdbx_seq_one_letter_code
_entity_poly.pdbx_strand_id
1 'polypeptide(L)'
;MIQSIYPIGIEGFNQFTHWLFFGKDGVITEDDSEEQEKRLKYLDVMACAVILQNAVDISWAIQSLHAEGHKVDRESLAVLSPYMTRQLKRFGDYVVDLQSIPQPLETAISLPVKIAES
;
A
#
# COMPACT_ATOMS: atom_id res chain seq x y z
N MET A 1 -1.50 5.72 -28.05
CA MET A 1 -0.51 4.81 -27.43
C MET A 1 -0.17 5.40 -26.07
N ILE A 2 -0.98 5.09 -25.05
CA ILE A 2 -0.78 5.55 -23.66
C ILE A 2 -0.62 4.28 -22.83
N GLN A 3 0.57 3.71 -22.84
CA GLN A 3 0.96 2.69 -21.86
C GLN A 3 1.92 3.36 -20.89
N SER A 4 1.36 4.08 -19.93
CA SER A 4 2.09 4.55 -18.76
C SER A 4 1.08 4.79 -17.65
N ILE A 5 0.68 3.75 -16.95
CA ILE A 5 0.22 3.85 -15.57
C ILE A 5 0.63 2.54 -14.90
N TYR A 6 1.63 2.62 -14.01
CA TYR A 6 2.04 1.69 -12.95
C TYR A 6 1.93 0.17 -13.18
N PRO A 7 3.02 -0.60 -12.99
CA PRO A 7 2.93 -2.06 -13.02
C PRO A 7 2.01 -2.56 -11.90
N ILE A 8 0.90 -3.20 -12.29
CA ILE A 8 -0.19 -3.64 -11.39
C ILE A 8 0.11 -5.02 -10.78
N GLY A 9 1.23 -5.66 -11.16
CA GLY A 9 1.59 -7.03 -10.80
C GLY A 9 2.89 -7.17 -10.00
N ILE A 10 3.67 -8.22 -10.30
CA ILE A 10 4.90 -8.56 -9.58
C ILE A 10 5.97 -7.46 -9.67
N GLU A 11 5.99 -6.72 -10.77
CA GLU A 11 6.92 -5.61 -10.98
C GLU A 11 6.58 -4.42 -10.07
N GLY A 12 5.29 -4.15 -9.83
CA GLY A 12 4.84 -3.14 -8.87
C GLY A 12 5.21 -3.52 -7.44
N PHE A 13 5.02 -4.79 -7.09
CA PHE A 13 5.44 -5.32 -5.80
C PHE A 13 6.96 -5.23 -5.62
N ASN A 14 7.75 -5.65 -6.61
CA ASN A 14 9.22 -5.59 -6.55
C ASN A 14 9.74 -4.15 -6.45
N GLN A 15 9.14 -3.22 -7.20
CA GLN A 15 9.50 -1.81 -7.11
C GLN A 15 9.11 -1.20 -5.76
N PHE A 16 7.97 -1.62 -5.21
CA PHE A 16 7.49 -1.19 -3.91
C PHE A 16 8.35 -1.71 -2.75
N THR A 17 8.70 -3.00 -2.75
CA THR A 17 9.58 -3.60 -1.74
C THR A 17 10.99 -3.01 -1.81
N HIS A 18 11.52 -2.77 -3.01
CA HIS A 18 12.78 -2.05 -3.19
C HIS A 18 12.71 -0.61 -2.64
N TRP A 19 11.58 0.09 -2.82
CA TRP A 19 11.40 1.44 -2.29
C TRP A 19 11.27 1.49 -0.76
N LEU A 20 10.68 0.44 -0.16
CA LEU A 20 10.56 0.24 1.29
C LEU A 20 11.89 -0.11 1.95
N PHE A 21 12.79 -0.79 1.24
CA PHE A 21 14.09 -1.16 1.75
C PHE A 21 14.98 0.09 1.92
N PHE A 22 15.07 0.58 3.16
CA PHE A 22 15.90 1.74 3.49
C PHE A 22 17.25 1.31 4.05
N GLY A 23 18.30 1.45 3.24
CA GLY A 23 19.67 1.14 3.62
C GLY A 23 20.52 0.76 2.41
N LYS A 24 21.33 1.72 1.95
CA LYS A 24 22.44 1.48 1.00
C LYS A 24 22.03 0.88 -0.37
N ASP A 25 20.89 1.28 -0.96
CA ASP A 25 20.41 0.77 -2.26
C ASP A 25 20.34 -0.79 -2.36
N GLY A 26 20.11 -1.50 -1.25
CA GLY A 26 20.15 -2.96 -1.25
C GLY A 26 21.55 -3.57 -1.16
N VAL A 27 22.61 -2.75 -1.03
CA VAL A 27 23.99 -3.21 -0.84
C VAL A 27 24.17 -3.70 0.58
N ILE A 28 23.91 -5.00 0.76
CA ILE A 28 24.27 -5.68 1.98
C ILE A 28 25.79 -5.61 2.12
N THR A 29 26.25 -4.94 3.18
CA THR A 29 27.68 -4.80 3.45
C THR A 29 28.20 -5.89 4.41
N GLU A 30 27.28 -6.72 4.91
CA GLU A 30 27.56 -7.80 5.84
C GLU A 30 27.46 -9.14 5.12
N ASP A 31 28.58 -9.87 5.08
CA ASP A 31 28.70 -11.23 4.52
C ASP A 31 28.08 -12.28 5.47
N ASP A 32 26.93 -11.96 6.07
CA ASP A 32 26.15 -12.84 6.94
C ASP A 32 24.80 -13.13 6.29
N SER A 33 24.69 -14.30 5.67
CA SER A 33 23.49 -14.77 4.99
C SER A 33 22.28 -14.90 5.92
N GLU A 34 22.48 -15.20 7.21
CA GLU A 34 21.36 -15.34 8.14
C GLU A 34 20.74 -13.98 8.46
N GLU A 35 21.56 -12.95 8.66
CA GLU A 35 21.08 -11.59 8.89
C GLU A 35 20.42 -10.99 7.64
N GLN A 36 20.90 -11.35 6.44
CA GLN A 36 20.26 -11.02 5.17
C GLN A 36 18.86 -11.64 5.06
N GLU A 37 18.73 -12.93 5.36
CA GLU A 37 17.46 -13.64 5.27
C GLU A 37 16.42 -13.06 6.26
N LYS A 38 16.84 -12.74 7.49
CA LYS A 38 15.97 -12.08 8.47
C LYS A 38 15.47 -10.74 7.95
N ARG A 39 16.35 -9.90 7.40
CA ARG A 39 15.99 -8.58 6.84
C ARG A 39 14.96 -8.70 5.72
N LEU A 40 15.14 -9.66 4.81
CA LEU A 40 14.17 -9.91 3.72
C LEU A 40 12.81 -10.34 4.26
N LYS A 41 12.77 -11.25 5.23
CA LYS A 41 11.52 -11.69 5.87
C LYS A 41 10.81 -10.55 6.59
N TYR A 42 11.55 -9.71 7.33
CA TYR A 42 10.98 -8.55 7.99
C TYR A 42 10.46 -7.52 6.97
N LEU A 43 11.20 -7.29 5.89
CA LEU A 43 10.76 -6.41 4.81
C LEU A 43 9.45 -6.90 4.19
N ASP A 44 9.31 -8.20 3.97
CA ASP A 44 8.10 -8.78 3.37
C ASP A 44 6.87 -8.59 4.26
N VAL A 45 7.02 -8.82 5.57
CA VAL A 45 5.95 -8.55 6.55
C VAL A 45 5.58 -7.06 6.59
N MET A 46 6.58 -6.17 6.59
CA MET A 46 6.37 -4.73 6.55
C MET A 46 5.68 -4.29 5.26
N ALA A 47 6.09 -4.84 4.11
CA ALA A 47 5.48 -4.55 2.82
C ALA A 47 4.01 -4.97 2.81
N CYS A 48 3.70 -6.17 3.29
CA CYS A 48 2.32 -6.65 3.42
C CYS A 48 1.47 -5.74 4.33
N ALA A 49 2.02 -5.31 5.47
CA ALA A 49 1.31 -4.42 6.38
C ALA A 49 1.00 -3.06 5.75
N VAL A 50 1.96 -2.48 5.01
CA VAL A 50 1.77 -1.19 4.34
C VAL A 50 0.80 -1.31 3.16
N ILE A 51 0.88 -2.39 2.39
CA ILE A 51 -0.08 -2.67 1.30
C ILE A 51 -1.51 -2.77 1.85
N LEU A 52 -1.68 -3.44 2.99
CA LEU A 52 -2.98 -3.55 3.66
C LEU A 52 -3.51 -2.17 4.07
N GLN A 53 -2.68 -1.34 4.70
CA GLN A 53 -3.09 0.02 5.07
C GLN A 53 -3.47 0.87 3.86
N ASN A 54 -2.68 0.81 2.78
CA ASN A 54 -3.02 1.51 1.54
C ASN A 54 -4.35 1.04 0.94
N ALA A 55 -4.65 -0.26 0.98
CA ALA A 55 -5.92 -0.81 0.50
C ALA A 55 -7.11 -0.33 1.34
N VAL A 56 -6.92 -0.20 2.66
CA VAL A 56 -7.90 0.37 3.60
C VAL A 56 -8.16 1.83 3.27
N ASP A 57 -7.11 2.63 3.14
CA ASP A 57 -7.22 4.07 2.85
C ASP A 57 -7.91 4.32 1.50
N ILE A 58 -7.58 3.52 0.47
CA ILE A 58 -8.28 3.56 -0.83
C ILE A 58 -9.77 3.23 -0.66
N SER A 59 -10.08 2.17 0.08
CA SER A 59 -11.47 1.75 0.31
C SER A 59 -12.27 2.84 1.02
N TRP A 60 -11.67 3.51 2.00
CA TRP A 60 -12.28 4.65 2.68
C TRP A 60 -12.51 5.83 1.74
N ALA A 61 -11.51 6.20 0.94
CA ALA A 61 -11.67 7.28 -0.03
C ALA A 61 -12.81 7.00 -1.02
N ILE A 62 -12.94 5.75 -1.49
CA ILE A 62 -14.05 5.33 -2.37
C ILE A 62 -15.40 5.43 -1.64
N GLN A 63 -15.47 5.01 -0.38
CA GLN A 63 -16.70 5.10 0.41
C GLN A 63 -17.13 6.57 0.62
N SER A 64 -16.19 7.46 0.92
CA SER A 64 -16.45 8.90 1.04
C SER A 64 -16.95 9.49 -0.27
N LEU A 65 -16.30 9.18 -1.41
CA LEU A 65 -16.75 9.63 -2.73
C LEU A 65 -18.15 9.13 -3.07
N HIS A 66 -18.47 7.88 -2.72
CA HIS A 66 -19.81 7.33 -2.91
C HIS A 66 -20.84 8.03 -2.02
N ALA A 67 -20.52 8.33 -0.76
CA ALA A 67 -21.39 9.07 0.16
C ALA A 67 -21.68 10.50 -0.33
N GLU A 68 -20.73 11.12 -1.02
CA GLU A 68 -20.87 12.43 -1.69
C GLU A 68 -21.70 12.36 -2.99
N GLY A 69 -22.09 11.15 -3.43
CA GLY A 69 -22.94 10.93 -4.60
C GLY A 69 -22.18 10.76 -5.92
N HIS A 70 -20.85 10.60 -5.89
CA HIS A 70 -20.06 10.32 -7.07
C HIS A 70 -20.22 8.85 -7.52
N LYS A 71 -20.43 8.63 -8.83
CA LYS A 71 -20.43 7.28 -9.41
C LYS A 71 -19.00 6.77 -9.55
N VAL A 72 -18.69 5.68 -8.86
CA VAL A 72 -17.40 4.99 -8.96
C VAL A 72 -17.54 3.87 -9.98
N ASP A 73 -16.82 4.01 -11.10
CA ASP A 73 -16.82 3.02 -12.18
C ASP A 73 -15.77 1.92 -11.97
N ARG A 74 -16.04 0.70 -12.47
CA ARG A 74 -15.15 -0.45 -12.32
C ARG A 74 -13.82 -0.27 -13.03
N GLU A 75 -13.79 0.43 -14.17
CA GLU A 75 -12.53 0.71 -14.89
C GLU A 75 -11.63 1.65 -14.09
N SER A 76 -12.24 2.60 -13.36
CA SER A 76 -11.51 3.51 -12.47
C SER A 76 -10.92 2.78 -11.27
N LEU A 77 -11.58 1.73 -10.77
CA LEU A 77 -11.04 0.89 -9.70
C LEU A 77 -9.92 -0.04 -10.18
N ALA A 78 -9.99 -0.50 -11.43
CA ALA A 78 -9.01 -1.44 -12.00
C ALA A 78 -7.59 -0.85 -12.12
N VAL A 79 -7.47 0.48 -12.19
CA VAL A 79 -6.18 1.17 -12.24
C VAL A 79 -5.61 1.51 -10.86
N LEU A 80 -6.40 1.36 -9.78
CA LEU A 80 -5.93 1.62 -8.43
C LEU A 80 -5.03 0.48 -7.97
N SER A 81 -3.80 0.82 -7.60
CA SER A 81 -2.83 -0.14 -7.07
C SER A 81 -2.50 0.23 -5.61
N PRO A 82 -2.44 -0.74 -4.69
CA PRO A 82 -2.13 -0.48 -3.27
C PRO A 82 -0.63 -0.21 -3.03
N TYR A 83 0.17 -0.07 -4.09
CA TYR A 83 1.61 0.21 -4.03
C TYR A 83 1.92 1.72 -3.95
N MET A 84 1.00 2.53 -3.43
CA MET A 84 1.19 3.97 -3.31
C MET A 84 2.22 4.30 -2.24
N THR A 85 3.22 5.11 -2.61
CA THR A 85 4.33 5.47 -1.73
C THR A 85 4.35 6.94 -1.32
N ARG A 86 3.57 7.79 -2.01
CA ARG A 86 3.56 9.26 -1.80
C ARG A 86 3.07 9.67 -0.41
N GLN A 87 2.15 8.92 0.19
CA GLN A 87 1.58 9.24 1.51
C GLN A 87 2.38 8.64 2.67
N LEU A 88 3.35 7.77 2.36
CA LEU A 88 4.20 7.14 3.35
C LEU A 88 5.38 8.04 3.66
N LYS A 89 5.44 8.52 4.90
CA LYS A 89 6.68 9.07 5.44
C LYS A 89 7.64 7.88 5.60
N ARG A 90 8.83 7.95 4.99
CA ARG A 90 9.94 6.97 5.20
C ARG A 90 11.00 7.45 6.18
N PHE A 91 11.08 8.76 6.38
CA PHE A 91 12.15 9.42 7.12
C PHE A 91 11.59 10.34 8.19
N GLY A 92 12.28 10.37 9.33
CA GLY A 92 12.02 11.26 10.45
C GLY A 92 11.62 10.52 11.71
N ASP A 93 11.39 11.28 12.77
CA ASP A 93 11.00 10.73 14.06
C ASP A 93 9.52 10.32 14.03
N TYR A 94 9.26 9.04 14.32
CA TYR A 94 7.92 8.54 14.56
C TYR A 94 7.64 8.59 16.06
N VAL A 95 6.73 9.47 16.46
CA VAL A 95 6.13 9.40 17.79
C VAL A 95 4.93 8.48 17.67
N VAL A 96 5.08 7.25 18.16
CA VAL A 96 3.99 6.27 18.18
C VAL A 96 3.10 6.60 19.38
N ASP A 97 1.94 7.17 19.12
CA ASP A 97 0.91 7.35 20.14
C ASP A 97 0.09 6.07 20.27
N LEU A 98 0.32 5.32 21.35
CA LEU A 98 -0.39 4.09 21.66
C LEU A 98 -1.83 4.32 22.17
N GLN A 99 -2.21 5.56 22.46
CA GLN A 99 -3.57 5.92 22.85
C GLN A 99 -4.47 6.23 21.65
N SER A 100 -3.88 6.48 20.48
CA SER A 100 -4.60 6.66 19.22
C SER A 100 -5.07 5.31 18.70
N ILE A 101 -6.31 4.93 19.03
CA ILE A 101 -6.93 3.71 18.48
C ILE A 101 -7.13 3.90 16.97
N PRO A 102 -6.50 3.08 16.12
CA PRO A 102 -6.70 3.15 14.69
C PRO A 102 -8.15 2.82 14.35
N GLN A 103 -8.64 3.38 13.25
CA GLN A 103 -10.01 3.11 12.80
C GLN A 103 -10.18 1.62 12.49
N PRO A 104 -11.35 1.03 12.80
CA PRO A 104 -11.58 -0.40 12.57
C PRO A 104 -11.43 -0.77 11.10
N LEU A 105 -10.64 -1.80 10.82
CA LEU A 105 -10.39 -2.29 9.46
C LEU A 105 -11.68 -2.84 8.82
N GLU A 106 -12.60 -3.33 9.63
CA GLU A 106 -13.87 -3.92 9.22
C GLU A 106 -14.76 -2.93 8.46
N THR A 107 -14.67 -1.64 8.81
CA THR A 107 -15.41 -0.57 8.12
C THR A 107 -14.88 -0.35 6.69
N ALA A 108 -13.60 -0.60 6.44
CA ALA A 108 -13.01 -0.50 5.11
C ALA A 108 -13.43 -1.64 4.18
N ILE A 109 -13.67 -2.83 4.74
CA ILE A 109 -13.96 -4.07 3.99
C ILE A 109 -15.37 -4.03 3.37
N SER A 110 -16.32 -3.37 4.02
CA SER A 110 -17.69 -3.25 3.51
C SER A 110 -17.79 -2.13 2.48
N LEU A 111 -17.39 -2.36 1.24
CA LEU A 111 -17.70 -1.45 0.13
C LEU A 111 -19.22 -1.47 -0.15
N PRO A 112 -19.97 -0.38 0.10
CA PRO A 112 -21.41 -0.32 -0.18
C PRO A 112 -21.70 -0.06 -1.68
N VAL A 113 -20.69 -0.19 -2.55
CA VAL A 113 -20.78 0.22 -3.94
C VAL A 113 -21.54 -0.85 -4.73
N LYS A 114 -22.75 -0.52 -5.19
CA LYS A 114 -23.37 -1.23 -6.31
C LYS A 114 -22.53 -0.91 -7.54
N ILE A 115 -21.59 -1.79 -7.87
CA ILE A 115 -20.80 -1.70 -9.09
C ILE A 115 -21.80 -1.74 -10.24
N ALA A 116 -22.00 -0.62 -10.92
CA ALA A 116 -22.89 -0.57 -12.06
C ALA A 116 -22.27 -1.47 -13.15
N GLU A 117 -22.96 -2.54 -13.51
CA GLU A 117 -22.60 -3.34 -14.69
C GLU A 117 -22.90 -2.47 -15.91
N SER A 118 -21.87 -2.23 -16.72
CA SER A 118 -22.03 -1.67 -18.08
C SER A 118 -22.68 -2.68 -19.01
#